data_AF-A0A699X1C5-F1
#
_entry.id   AF-A0A699X1C5-F1
#
_cell.length_a   1.000
_cell.length_b   1.000
_cell.length_c   1.000
_cell.angle_alpha   90.00
_cell.angle_beta   90.00
_cell.angle_gamma   90.00
#
_symmetry.space_group_name_H-M   'P 1'
#
loop_
_entity.id
_entity.type
_entity.pdbx_description
1 polymer ?
#
loop_
_entity_poly.entity_id
_entity_poly.type
_entity_poly.pdbx_seq_one_letter_code
_entity_poly.pdbx_strand_id
1 'polypeptide(L)'
;NKKPQEALAALNKAIELAPASKKPDFEAEKTKLQMMGGDYSSALGALKEKAKTGDLADQYRLAAALASAKQYPQADSVFNIINTAKADYAPAYIARAKVNVALDPDADKGLAKPY
;
A
#
# COMPACT_ATOMS: atom_id res chain seq x y z
N ASN A 1 9.18 21.18 2.89
CA ASN A 1 8.17 20.99 1.81
C ASN A 1 6.78 21.00 2.42
N LYS A 2 5.98 22.06 2.26
CA LYS A 2 4.60 22.20 2.82
C LYS A 2 3.47 21.77 1.85
N LYS A 3 3.84 21.47 0.59
CA LYS A 3 2.91 21.14 -0.49
C LYS A 3 1.98 19.95 -0.19
N PRO A 4 2.43 18.85 0.45
CA PRO A 4 1.54 17.74 0.79
C PRO A 4 0.46 18.12 1.81
N GLN A 5 0.78 18.97 2.79
CA GLN A 5 -0.19 19.42 3.80
C GLN A 5 -1.24 20.36 3.21
N GLU A 6 -0.82 21.29 2.34
CA GLU A 6 -1.73 22.20 1.64
C GLU A 6 -2.69 21.43 0.70
N ALA A 7 -2.17 20.43 -0.01
CA ALA A 7 -2.98 19.55 -0.84
C ALA A 7 -4.00 18.74 -0.03
N LEU A 8 -3.60 18.20 1.13
CA LEU A 8 -4.52 17.50 2.03
C LEU A 8 -5.64 18.41 2.57
N ALA A 9 -5.32 19.65 2.92
CA ALA A 9 -6.30 20.60 3.40
C ALA A 9 -7.35 20.95 2.32
N ALA A 10 -6.91 21.17 1.07
CA ALA A 10 -7.80 21.40 -0.06
C ALA A 10 -8.69 20.17 -0.35
N LEU A 11 -8.12 18.97 -0.25
CA LEU A 11 -8.83 17.73 -0.53
C LEU A 11 -9.87 17.39 0.54
N ASN A 12 -9.59 17.65 1.82
CA ASN A 12 -10.57 17.47 2.89
C ASN A 12 -11.82 18.36 2.67
N LYS A 13 -11.62 19.62 2.27
CA LYS A 13 -12.74 20.51 1.89
C LYS A 13 -13.51 19.98 0.68
N ALA A 14 -12.81 19.44 -0.31
CA ALA A 14 -13.46 18.83 -1.47
C ALA A 14 -14.35 17.65 -1.06
N ILE A 15 -13.90 16.79 -0.13
CA ILE A 15 -14.67 15.65 0.39
C ILE A 15 -15.95 16.10 1.11
N GLU A 16 -15.87 17.18 1.89
CA GLU A 16 -17.03 17.75 2.59
C GLU A 16 -18.12 18.21 1.61
N LEU A 17 -17.72 18.83 0.51
CA LEU A 17 -18.61 19.38 -0.51
C LEU A 17 -19.01 18.37 -1.61
N ALA A 18 -18.33 17.23 -1.68
CA ALA A 18 -18.50 16.26 -2.75
C ALA A 18 -19.85 15.53 -2.69
N PRO A 19 -20.48 15.27 -3.85
CA PRO A 19 -21.57 14.29 -3.91
C PRO A 19 -21.04 12.91 -3.50
N ALA A 20 -21.92 12.08 -2.91
CA ALA A 20 -21.56 10.76 -2.39
C ALA A 20 -20.85 9.87 -3.43
N SER A 21 -21.22 9.98 -4.71
CA SER A 21 -20.61 9.24 -5.81
C SER A 21 -19.15 9.59 -6.08
N LYS A 22 -18.69 10.79 -5.67
CA LYS A 22 -17.30 11.26 -5.87
C LYS A 22 -16.43 11.12 -4.63
N LYS A 23 -17.02 10.91 -3.45
CA LYS A 23 -16.27 10.74 -2.21
C LYS A 23 -15.23 9.60 -2.28
N PRO A 24 -15.52 8.43 -2.88
CA PRO A 24 -14.51 7.36 -3.00
C PRO A 24 -13.25 7.78 -3.78
N ASP A 25 -13.41 8.58 -4.84
CA ASP A 25 -12.29 9.07 -5.65
C ASP A 25 -11.41 10.03 -4.83
N PHE A 26 -12.04 10.93 -4.06
CA PHE A 26 -11.32 11.88 -3.22
C PHE A 26 -10.65 11.21 -2.00
N GLU A 27 -11.28 10.23 -1.38
CA GLU A 27 -10.67 9.45 -0.31
C GLU A 27 -9.47 8.62 -0.82
N ALA A 28 -9.51 8.13 -2.05
CA ALA A 28 -8.37 7.46 -2.68
C ALA A 28 -7.18 8.41 -2.88
N GLU A 29 -7.42 9.63 -3.38
CA GLU A 29 -6.36 10.63 -3.54
C GLU A 29 -5.82 11.10 -2.19
N LYS A 30 -6.67 11.18 -1.16
CA LYS A 30 -6.26 11.55 0.20
C LYS A 30 -5.31 10.51 0.79
N THR A 31 -5.68 9.25 0.66
CA THR A 31 -4.85 8.11 1.07
C THR A 31 -3.48 8.19 0.38
N LYS A 32 -3.44 8.47 -0.92
CA LYS A 32 -2.18 8.62 -1.67
C LYS A 32 -1.33 9.80 -1.18
N LEU A 33 -1.94 10.96 -0.91
CA LEU A 33 -1.25 12.11 -0.35
C LEU A 33 -0.70 11.83 1.05
N GLN A 34 -1.44 11.11 1.89
CA GLN A 34 -0.99 10.68 3.22
C GLN A 34 0.23 9.76 3.10
N MET A 35 0.20 8.78 2.19
CA MET A 35 1.35 7.92 1.90
C MET A 35 2.57 8.73 1.46
N MET A 36 2.39 9.69 0.54
CA MET A 36 3.48 10.57 0.08
C MET A 36 4.01 11.51 1.17
N GLY A 37 3.14 11.91 2.11
CA GLY A 37 3.48 12.74 3.26
C GLY A 37 4.10 11.99 4.44
N GLY A 38 4.20 10.65 4.36
CA GLY A 38 4.67 9.80 5.45
C GLY A 38 3.65 9.54 6.56
N ASP A 39 2.39 9.96 6.39
CA ASP A 39 1.28 9.64 7.30
C ASP A 39 0.74 8.24 7.01
N TYR A 40 1.59 7.24 7.25
CA TYR A 40 1.27 5.84 6.98
C TYR A 40 0.14 5.32 7.88
N SER A 41 0.02 5.82 9.12
CA SER A 41 -1.03 5.36 10.05
C SER A 41 -2.43 5.65 9.52
N SER A 42 -2.67 6.87 9.06
CA SER A 42 -3.99 7.27 8.55
C SER A 42 -4.30 6.58 7.22
N ALA A 43 -3.31 6.50 6.32
CA ALA A 43 -3.48 5.85 5.03
C ALA A 43 -3.77 4.35 5.16
N LEU A 44 -3.03 3.65 6.04
CA LEU A 44 -3.23 2.22 6.26
C LEU A 44 -4.58 1.90 6.89
N GLY A 45 -5.12 2.79 7.75
CA GLY A 45 -6.47 2.63 8.29
C GLY A 45 -7.52 2.59 7.17
N ALA A 46 -7.50 3.58 6.27
CA ALA A 46 -8.42 3.65 5.14
C ALA A 46 -8.28 2.46 4.19
N LEU A 47 -7.05 2.05 3.86
CA LEU A 47 -6.78 0.92 2.97
C LEU A 47 -7.21 -0.42 3.58
N LYS A 48 -7.03 -0.60 4.89
CA LYS A 48 -7.49 -1.81 5.59
C LYS A 48 -9.01 -1.93 5.55
N GLU A 49 -9.74 -0.86 5.85
CA GLU A 49 -11.20 -0.87 5.76
C GLU A 49 -11.67 -1.15 4.34
N LYS A 50 -11.05 -0.52 3.34
CA LYS A 50 -11.38 -0.77 1.93
C LYS A 50 -11.13 -2.22 1.52
N ALA A 51 -9.97 -2.77 1.89
CA ALA A 51 -9.60 -4.13 1.52
C ALA A 51 -10.48 -5.24 2.16
N LYS A 52 -11.22 -4.95 3.25
CA LYS A 52 -12.16 -5.92 3.85
C LYS A 52 -13.31 -6.31 2.93
N THR A 53 -13.75 -5.38 2.09
CA THR A 53 -14.89 -5.58 1.16
C THR A 53 -14.51 -5.37 -0.30
N GLY A 54 -13.25 -5.00 -0.55
CA GLY A 54 -12.69 -4.73 -1.87
C GLY A 54 -12.22 -5.97 -2.61
N ASP A 55 -11.67 -5.73 -3.81
CA ASP A 55 -11.15 -6.76 -4.69
C ASP A 55 -9.64 -7.01 -4.47
N LEU A 56 -9.05 -7.88 -5.31
CA LEU A 56 -7.61 -8.14 -5.26
C LEU A 56 -6.76 -6.89 -5.55
N ALA A 57 -7.29 -5.89 -6.26
CA ALA A 57 -6.57 -4.64 -6.49
C ALA A 57 -6.53 -3.79 -5.20
N ASP A 58 -7.60 -3.78 -4.40
CA ASP A 58 -7.60 -3.15 -3.08
C ASP A 58 -6.66 -3.87 -2.10
N GLN A 59 -6.61 -5.21 -2.14
CA GLN A 59 -5.60 -5.96 -1.38
C GLN A 59 -4.17 -5.61 -1.82
N TYR A 60 -3.94 -5.48 -3.14
CA TYR A 60 -2.62 -5.10 -3.65
C TYR A 60 -2.21 -3.70 -3.18
N ARG A 61 -3.13 -2.73 -3.21
CA ARG A 61 -2.88 -1.37 -2.69
C ARG A 61 -2.54 -1.40 -1.20
N LEU A 62 -3.25 -2.19 -0.40
CA LEU A 62 -2.94 -2.38 1.01
C LEU A 62 -1.53 -2.98 1.20
N ALA A 63 -1.20 -4.06 0.49
CA ALA A 63 0.11 -4.71 0.59
C ALA A 63 1.26 -3.78 0.21
N ALA A 64 1.11 -3.01 -0.88
CA ALA A 64 2.10 -2.03 -1.30
C ALA A 64 2.27 -0.89 -0.27
N ALA A 65 1.18 -0.46 0.36
CA ALA A 65 1.23 0.54 1.41
C ALA A 65 1.92 0.03 2.68
N LEU A 66 1.63 -1.22 3.09
CA LEU A 66 2.31 -1.89 4.20
C LEU A 66 3.82 -1.99 3.94
N ALA A 67 4.21 -2.35 2.71
CA ALA A 67 5.62 -2.40 2.30
C ALA A 67 6.28 -1.02 2.39
N SER A 68 5.59 0.04 1.95
CA SER A 68 6.10 1.42 2.01
C SER A 68 6.25 1.91 3.46
N ALA A 69 5.35 1.47 4.34
CA ALA A 69 5.40 1.69 5.78
C ALA A 69 6.39 0.76 6.51
N LYS A 70 7.17 -0.04 5.78
CA LYS A 70 8.13 -1.03 6.30
C LYS A 70 7.50 -2.12 7.19
N GLN A 71 6.19 -2.32 7.09
CA GLN A 71 5.47 -3.41 7.75
C GLN A 71 5.56 -4.69 6.91
N TYR A 72 6.79 -5.11 6.63
CA TYR A 72 7.08 -6.19 5.68
C TYR A 72 6.39 -7.52 6.01
N PRO A 73 6.30 -8.01 7.27
CA PRO A 73 5.59 -9.26 7.55
C PRO A 73 4.11 -9.21 7.18
N GLN A 74 3.48 -8.05 7.40
CA GLN A 74 2.07 -7.82 7.07
C GLN A 74 1.90 -7.71 5.55
N ALA A 75 2.82 -7.02 4.87
CA ALA A 75 2.82 -6.93 3.41
C ALA A 75 2.96 -8.30 2.74
N ASP A 76 3.88 -9.16 3.22
CA ASP A 76 4.05 -10.53 2.71
C ASP A 76 2.76 -11.33 2.81
N SER A 77 2.10 -11.25 3.97
CA SER A 77 0.85 -11.95 4.24
C SER A 77 -0.24 -11.54 3.24
N VAL A 78 -0.41 -10.24 3.00
CA VAL A 78 -1.43 -9.75 2.06
C VAL A 78 -1.07 -10.10 0.61
N PHE A 79 0.20 -9.99 0.20
CA PHE A 79 0.60 -10.45 -1.14
C PHE A 79 0.40 -11.96 -1.34
N ASN A 80 0.57 -12.76 -0.28
CA ASN A 80 0.30 -14.20 -0.35
C ASN A 80 -1.18 -14.52 -0.55
N ILE A 81 -2.09 -13.74 0.04
CA ILE A 81 -3.54 -13.87 -0.23
C ILE A 81 -3.82 -13.66 -1.72
N ILE A 82 -3.22 -12.62 -2.33
CA ILE A 82 -3.39 -12.31 -3.75
C ILE A 82 -2.86 -13.45 -4.62
N ASN A 83 -1.64 -13.95 -4.35
CA ASN A 83 -1.06 -15.07 -5.11
C ASN A 83 -1.88 -16.36 -4.97
N THR A 84 -2.49 -16.58 -3.80
CA THR A 84 -3.36 -17.75 -3.58
C THR A 84 -4.66 -17.62 -4.36
N ALA A 85 -5.27 -16.44 -4.38
CA ALA A 85 -6.50 -16.18 -5.12
C ALA A 85 -6.27 -16.10 -6.65
N LYS A 86 -5.09 -15.65 -7.08
CA LYS A 86 -4.72 -15.48 -8.48
C LYS A 86 -3.26 -15.88 -8.72
N ALA A 87 -3.06 -17.19 -8.93
CA ALA A 87 -1.74 -17.80 -9.06
C ALA A 87 -0.94 -17.36 -10.31
N ASP A 88 -1.60 -16.81 -11.33
CA ASP A 88 -0.95 -16.30 -12.55
C ASP A 88 -0.59 -14.80 -12.47
N TYR A 89 -0.83 -14.14 -11.32
CA TYR A 89 -0.56 -12.71 -11.17
C TYR A 89 0.91 -12.43 -10.80
N ALA A 90 1.78 -12.54 -11.79
CA ALA A 90 3.21 -12.28 -11.66
C ALA A 90 3.60 -10.99 -10.90
N PRO A 91 2.90 -9.84 -11.06
CA PRO A 91 3.22 -8.64 -10.29
C PRO A 91 3.18 -8.82 -8.78
N ALA A 92 2.25 -9.62 -8.23
CA ALA A 92 2.18 -9.87 -6.79
C ALA A 92 3.33 -10.75 -6.30
N TYR A 93 3.79 -11.74 -7.08
CA TYR A 93 5.02 -12.49 -6.77
C TYR A 93 6.25 -11.59 -6.74
N ILE A 94 6.43 -10.72 -7.73
CA ILE A 94 7.57 -9.78 -7.79
C ILE A 94 7.54 -8.84 -6.58
N ALA A 95 6.37 -8.28 -6.24
CA ALA A 95 6.24 -7.39 -5.10
C ALA A 95 6.52 -8.12 -3.77
N ARG A 96 5.98 -9.34 -3.60
CA ARG A 96 6.23 -10.19 -2.44
C ARG A 96 7.72 -10.54 -2.28
N ALA A 97 8.41 -10.86 -3.38
CA ALA A 97 9.84 -11.15 -3.35
C ALA A 97 10.64 -9.94 -2.82
N LYS A 98 10.32 -8.72 -3.26
CA LYS A 98 10.96 -7.48 -2.73
C LYS A 98 10.74 -7.30 -1.24
N VAL A 99 9.54 -7.61 -0.76
CA VAL A 99 9.21 -7.58 0.68
C VAL A 99 10.04 -8.62 1.45
N ASN A 100 10.20 -9.83 0.92
CA ASN A 100 10.97 -10.89 1.58
C ASN A 100 12.48 -10.60 1.61
N VAL A 101 13.03 -9.95 0.58
CA VAL A 101 14.41 -9.44 0.64
C VAL A 101 14.59 -8.45 1.80
N ALA A 102 13.61 -7.58 2.05
CA ALA A 102 13.67 -6.63 3.16
C ALA A 102 13.48 -7.27 4.55
N LEU A 103 12.99 -8.52 4.61
CA LEU A 103 12.88 -9.32 5.83
C LEU A 103 14.13 -10.17 6.08
N ASP A 104 14.92 -10.44 5.04
CA ASP A 104 16.07 -11.33 5.10
C ASP A 104 17.28 -10.59 5.72
N PRO A 105 17.74 -11.00 6.93
CA PRO A 105 18.91 -10.39 7.57
C PRO A 105 20.23 -10.63 6.82
N ASP A 106 20.22 -11.57 5.87
CA ASP A 106 21.38 -11.95 5.06
C ASP A 106 21.33 -11.38 3.63
N ALA A 107 20.28 -10.62 3.28
CA ALA A 107 20.10 -10.06 1.94
C ALA A 107 21.32 -9.25 1.46
N ASP A 108 21.98 -8.52 2.36
CA ASP A 108 23.16 -7.69 2.06
C ASP A 108 24.48 -8.47 2.08
N LYS A 109 24.48 -9.73 2.52
CA LYS A 109 25.72 -10.50 2.72
C LYS A 109 26.32 -11.04 1.42
N GLY A 110 25.65 -10.86 0.27
CA GLY A 110 26.21 -11.23 -1.03
C GLY A 110 26.66 -12.69 -1.11
N LEU A 111 26.00 -13.60 -0.38
CA LEU A 111 26.39 -15.01 -0.25
C LEU A 111 26.10 -15.84 -1.51
N ALA A 112 25.98 -15.20 -2.67
CA ALA A 112 25.95 -15.88 -3.95
C ALA A 112 27.25 -16.68 -4.08
N LYS A 113 27.13 -18.01 -4.00
CA LYS A 113 28.27 -18.90 -4.14
C LYS A 113 28.89 -18.67 -5.52
N PRO A 114 30.21 -18.44 -5.63
CA PRO A 114 30.90 -18.42 -6.90
C PRO A 114 31.08 -19.87 -7.32
N TYR A 115 30.07 -20.45 -7.97
CA TYR A 115 30.07 -21.78 -8.61
C TYR A 115 30.87 -22.90 -7.93
#